data_AF-A0A9P9TIG4-F1
#
_entry.id   AF-A0A9P9TIG4-F1
#
_cell.length_a   1.000
_cell.length_b   1.000
_cell.length_c   1.000
_cell.angle_alpha   90.00
_cell.angle_beta   90.00
_cell.angle_gamma   90.00
#
_symmetry.space_group_name_H-M   'P 1'
#
loop_
_entity.id
_entity.type
_entity.pdbx_description
1 polymer ?
#
loop_
_entity_poly.entity_id
_entity_poly.type
_entity_poly.pdbx_seq_one_letter_code
_entity_poly.pdbx_strand_id
1 'polypeptide(L)'
;MKRLTQSRLSSLRLSSSSLHRPIPLPLLQQNANQNRASQNIHTTTPQPATVQPLTASGPPPKVPIPSAEHVDSRVARRRKQAELLKRGLDLKAIAGGTGGGSAKTKRFWREVSVRSVDEGLQILLDTRPIRRPSKAILTIPHSKPALATAIALEWDLLTSAQQALQHHLIPLTSLVSRALDIADEDAQTKSGTGPIRSGIATTLMRYLDTDSLLCWAPPASPDPPGYEDHASRKAEDLRSIQKRTAVPIISYLTERVWPGVEIVEVLDEGSILPRAQPGQTRDVVMGWVMGLPAWELAGLERAVLAGKGLLGAARLVVEWSEGLAHLREGGKGEEREMFGVEEAARAASLEVDWQTRMWGQVEDTHDVEREDVRRQLGSVVLLVSGEGSKGKAK
;
A
#
# COMPACT_ATOMS: atom_id res chain seq x y z
N MET A 1 -3.78 -84.32 -13.53
CA MET A 1 -4.12 -85.52 -14.33
C MET A 1 -5.63 -85.61 -14.56
N LYS A 2 -6.08 -85.20 -15.75
CA LYS A 2 -7.15 -85.78 -16.62
C LYS A 2 -8.30 -86.63 -16.02
N ARG A 3 -9.55 -86.15 -16.21
CA ARG A 3 -10.69 -86.73 -17.00
C ARG A 3 -11.95 -85.84 -16.76
N LEU A 4 -12.47 -85.06 -17.73
CA LEU A 4 -13.48 -85.39 -18.79
C LEU A 4 -14.68 -86.17 -18.23
N THR A 5 -15.92 -85.69 -18.32
CA THR A 5 -16.75 -85.63 -19.55
C THR A 5 -17.86 -84.56 -19.57
N GLN A 6 -18.19 -84.14 -20.81
CA GLN A 6 -19.19 -83.16 -21.27
C GLN A 6 -20.64 -83.70 -21.34
N SER A 7 -21.61 -82.79 -21.44
CA SER A 7 -22.89 -83.01 -22.14
C SER A 7 -23.53 -81.72 -22.69
N ARG A 8 -23.42 -81.54 -24.02
CA ARG A 8 -24.34 -80.98 -25.07
C ARG A 8 -25.27 -79.79 -24.72
N LEU A 9 -25.24 -78.61 -25.36
CA LEU A 9 -25.43 -78.18 -26.77
C LEU A 9 -26.86 -78.28 -27.36
N SER A 10 -27.45 -77.10 -27.62
CA SER A 10 -28.35 -76.76 -28.76
C SER A 10 -28.59 -75.24 -28.71
N SER A 11 -27.93 -74.36 -29.48
CA SER A 11 -27.92 -74.10 -30.94
C SER A 11 -29.11 -73.28 -31.47
N LEU A 12 -28.84 -72.06 -31.97
CA LEU A 12 -29.30 -71.39 -33.22
C LEU A 12 -29.07 -69.85 -33.03
N ARG A 13 -28.07 -69.21 -33.66
CA ARG A 13 -28.01 -68.61 -35.04
C ARG A 13 -29.24 -67.72 -35.35
N LEU A 14 -29.20 -66.55 -35.98
CA LEU A 14 -28.21 -65.58 -36.52
C LEU A 14 -29.10 -64.49 -37.18
N SER A 15 -28.83 -63.19 -37.00
CA SER A 15 -29.08 -62.07 -37.97
C SER A 15 -29.02 -60.72 -37.23
N SER A 16 -27.96 -59.93 -37.38
CA SER A 16 -27.71 -58.92 -38.44
C SER A 16 -28.66 -57.72 -38.44
N SER A 17 -28.06 -56.56 -38.10
CA SER A 17 -28.24 -55.23 -38.70
C SER A 17 -29.63 -54.58 -38.69
N SER A 18 -29.77 -53.45 -37.97
CA SER A 18 -30.08 -52.14 -38.58
C SER A 18 -30.30 -51.03 -37.53
N LEU A 19 -29.54 -49.95 -37.66
CA LEU A 19 -29.92 -48.53 -37.53
C LEU A 19 -30.68 -48.07 -36.27
N HIS A 20 -29.98 -47.30 -35.44
CA HIS A 20 -30.54 -46.37 -34.47
C HIS A 20 -31.52 -45.38 -35.13
N ARG A 21 -32.74 -45.31 -34.60
CA ARG A 21 -33.67 -44.19 -34.78
C ARG A 21 -33.99 -43.65 -33.38
N PRO A 22 -33.81 -42.35 -33.10
CA PRO A 22 -34.21 -41.77 -31.83
C PRO A 22 -35.74 -41.67 -31.75
N ILE A 23 -36.29 -42.04 -30.59
CA ILE A 23 -37.70 -42.01 -30.23
C ILE A 23 -38.11 -40.54 -29.95
N PRO A 24 -39.22 -40.03 -30.51
CA PRO A 24 -39.71 -38.69 -30.20
C PRO A 24 -40.44 -38.68 -28.85
N LEU A 25 -40.07 -37.76 -27.96
CA LEU A 25 -40.77 -37.48 -26.71
C LEU A 25 -42.09 -36.73 -27.00
N PRO A 26 -43.21 -37.03 -26.33
CA PRO A 26 -44.48 -36.36 -26.58
C PRO A 26 -44.52 -34.95 -25.97
N LEU A 27 -44.88 -33.97 -26.80
CA LEU A 27 -45.27 -32.63 -26.37
C LEU A 27 -46.56 -32.69 -25.53
N LEU A 28 -46.47 -32.31 -24.26
CA LEU A 28 -47.63 -31.94 -23.46
C LEU A 28 -48.06 -30.52 -23.85
N GLN A 29 -49.14 -30.42 -24.63
CA GLN A 29 -49.93 -29.20 -24.76
C GLN A 29 -50.58 -28.90 -23.40
N GLN A 30 -50.16 -27.83 -22.74
CA GLN A 30 -50.98 -27.17 -21.72
C GLN A 30 -51.46 -25.84 -22.25
N ASN A 31 -52.79 -25.72 -22.24
CA ASN A 31 -53.57 -24.59 -22.69
C ASN A 31 -53.14 -23.27 -22.03
N ALA A 32 -53.08 -22.26 -22.89
CA ALA A 32 -53.01 -20.86 -22.54
C ALA A 32 -54.25 -20.42 -21.74
N ASN A 33 -54.03 -19.84 -20.56
CA ASN A 33 -54.65 -18.58 -20.10
C ASN A 33 -54.39 -18.38 -18.62
N GLN A 34 -53.29 -17.69 -18.27
CA GLN A 34 -53.26 -16.84 -17.09
C GLN A 34 -52.40 -15.61 -17.41
N ASN A 35 -53.08 -14.47 -17.55
CA ASN A 35 -52.48 -13.14 -17.59
C ASN A 35 -51.64 -12.92 -16.32
N ARG A 36 -50.34 -13.19 -16.39
CA ARG A 36 -49.36 -12.57 -15.49
C ARG A 36 -48.84 -11.33 -16.20
N ALA A 37 -49.39 -10.17 -15.81
CA ALA A 37 -48.80 -8.89 -16.15
C ALA A 37 -47.41 -8.80 -15.51
N SER A 38 -46.37 -9.16 -16.28
CA SER A 38 -44.99 -8.83 -15.97
C SER A 38 -44.83 -7.32 -16.10
N GLN A 39 -44.82 -6.62 -14.97
CA GLN A 39 -44.46 -5.21 -14.93
C GLN A 39 -42.96 -5.08 -15.23
N ASN A 40 -42.64 -4.66 -16.44
CA ASN A 40 -41.27 -4.34 -16.83
C ASN A 40 -40.91 -2.96 -16.29
N ILE A 41 -39.77 -2.84 -15.60
CA ILE A 41 -39.28 -1.58 -14.95
C ILE A 41 -38.69 -0.60 -15.98
N HIS A 42 -38.90 -0.81 -17.28
CA HIS A 42 -38.37 0.04 -18.33
C HIS A 42 -39.37 0.20 -19.47
N THR A 43 -39.52 1.43 -19.96
CA THR A 43 -40.40 1.82 -21.06
C THR A 43 -39.71 1.77 -22.43
N THR A 44 -38.47 1.27 -22.48
CA THR A 44 -37.65 1.25 -23.69
C THR A 44 -37.59 -0.16 -24.27
N THR A 45 -37.84 -0.31 -25.56
CA THR A 45 -37.66 -1.57 -26.29
C THR A 45 -36.18 -1.98 -26.24
N PRO A 46 -35.84 -3.21 -25.79
CA PRO A 46 -34.45 -3.66 -25.80
C PRO A 46 -33.98 -3.78 -27.25
N GLN A 47 -32.97 -3.00 -27.62
CA GLN A 47 -32.27 -3.21 -28.89
C GLN A 47 -31.23 -4.33 -28.70
N PRO A 48 -31.15 -5.30 -29.62
CA PRO A 48 -30.06 -6.27 -29.61
C PRO A 48 -28.73 -5.57 -29.87
N ALA A 49 -27.68 -6.03 -29.19
CA ALA A 49 -26.33 -5.53 -29.41
C ALA A 49 -25.91 -5.78 -30.86
N THR A 50 -25.54 -4.70 -31.57
CA THR A 50 -24.95 -4.82 -32.91
C THR A 50 -23.49 -5.25 -32.73
N VAL A 51 -23.22 -6.54 -32.90
CA VAL A 51 -21.85 -7.06 -32.90
C VAL A 51 -21.19 -6.61 -34.20
N GLN A 52 -20.32 -5.61 -34.12
CA GLN A 52 -19.47 -5.29 -35.27
C GLN A 52 -18.50 -6.46 -35.48
N PRO A 53 -18.32 -6.94 -36.73
CA PRO A 53 -17.29 -7.93 -37.00
C PRO A 53 -15.94 -7.33 -36.60
N LEU A 54 -15.23 -8.01 -35.70
CA LEU A 54 -13.86 -7.69 -35.32
C LEU A 54 -12.96 -7.85 -36.55
N THR A 55 -12.89 -6.84 -37.40
CA THR A 55 -11.87 -6.73 -38.45
C THR A 55 -10.61 -6.11 -37.84
N ALA A 56 -10.02 -6.81 -36.88
CA ALA A 56 -8.63 -6.62 -36.48
C ALA A 56 -7.87 -7.88 -36.88
N SER A 57 -7.69 -8.09 -38.18
CA SER A 57 -6.79 -9.13 -38.70
C SER A 57 -5.35 -8.63 -38.56
N GLY A 58 -4.78 -8.83 -37.38
CA GLY A 58 -3.38 -8.63 -37.10
C GLY A 58 -3.03 -9.35 -35.80
N PRO A 59 -1.81 -9.86 -35.63
CA PRO A 59 -1.38 -10.33 -34.32
C PRO A 59 -1.64 -9.19 -33.32
N PRO A 60 -2.13 -9.50 -32.11
CA PRO A 60 -2.32 -8.48 -31.09
C PRO A 60 -1.03 -7.66 -30.99
N PRO A 61 -1.14 -6.31 -30.94
CA PRO A 61 0.03 -5.47 -30.80
C PRO A 61 0.85 -6.00 -29.63
N LYS A 62 2.17 -6.09 -29.81
CA LYS A 62 3.05 -6.53 -28.73
C LYS A 62 2.70 -5.73 -27.49
N VAL A 63 2.55 -6.45 -26.37
CA VAL A 63 2.29 -5.85 -25.05
C VAL A 63 3.21 -4.64 -24.91
N PRO A 64 2.68 -3.43 -24.64
CA PRO A 64 3.52 -2.26 -24.49
C PRO A 64 4.60 -2.58 -23.46
N ILE A 65 5.83 -2.73 -23.92
CA ILE A 65 6.96 -2.92 -23.03
C ILE A 65 7.08 -1.55 -22.34
N PRO A 66 6.97 -1.46 -21.01
CA PRO A 66 7.19 -0.20 -20.33
C PRO A 66 8.55 0.31 -20.80
N SER A 67 8.54 1.45 -21.49
CA SER A 67 9.77 2.09 -21.90
C SER A 67 10.60 2.28 -20.63
N ALA A 68 11.90 1.99 -20.68
CA ALA A 68 12.85 2.41 -19.65
C ALA A 68 13.01 3.95 -19.71
N GLU A 69 11.88 4.67 -19.70
CA GLU A 69 11.82 6.12 -19.69
C GLU A 69 12.43 6.58 -18.37
N HIS A 70 13.62 7.18 -18.48
CA HIS A 70 14.30 7.81 -17.35
C HIS A 70 13.35 8.79 -16.67
N VAL A 71 13.36 8.81 -15.34
CA VAL A 71 12.54 9.72 -14.50
C VAL A 71 12.63 11.17 -14.99
N ASP A 72 13.81 11.59 -15.46
CA ASP A 72 14.07 12.91 -16.01
C ASP A 72 13.24 13.24 -17.25
N SER A 73 12.96 12.27 -18.13
CA SER A 73 12.14 12.48 -19.33
C SER A 73 10.67 12.72 -18.97
N ARG A 74 10.16 12.02 -17.95
CA ARG A 74 8.80 12.23 -17.41
C ARG A 74 8.66 13.62 -16.78
N VAL A 75 9.66 14.04 -16.01
CA VAL A 75 9.71 15.38 -15.39
C VAL A 75 9.77 16.46 -16.45
N ALA A 76 10.64 16.32 -17.46
CA ALA A 76 10.75 17.26 -18.57
C ALA A 76 9.45 17.37 -19.39
N ARG A 77 8.80 16.23 -19.66
CA ARG A 77 7.48 16.18 -20.32
C ARG A 77 6.43 16.91 -19.50
N ARG A 78 6.37 16.68 -18.19
CA ARG A 78 5.42 17.36 -17.29
C ARG A 78 5.67 18.86 -17.26
N ARG A 79 6.93 19.31 -17.21
CA ARG A 79 7.31 20.73 -17.30
C ARG A 79 6.86 21.35 -18.62
N LYS A 80 7.15 20.69 -19.76
CA LYS A 80 6.73 21.14 -21.09
C LYS A 80 5.21 21.21 -21.24
N GLN A 81 4.49 20.19 -20.75
CA GLN A 81 3.02 20.17 -20.78
C GLN A 81 2.43 21.27 -19.90
N ALA A 82 3.00 21.51 -18.71
CA ALA A 82 2.60 22.61 -17.85
C ALA A 82 2.87 23.98 -18.49
N GLU A 83 4.00 24.14 -19.20
CA GLU A 83 4.30 25.36 -19.95
C GLU A 83 3.31 25.59 -21.11
N LEU A 84 2.97 24.55 -21.87
CA LEU A 84 1.96 24.61 -22.92
C LEU A 84 0.58 24.96 -22.35
N LEU A 85 0.19 24.33 -21.24
CA LEU A 85 -1.08 24.61 -20.57
C LEU A 85 -1.11 26.04 -20.02
N LYS A 86 0.02 26.52 -19.49
CA LYS A 86 0.21 27.92 -19.09
C LYS A 86 0.02 28.88 -20.27
N ARG A 87 0.67 28.63 -21.41
CA ARG A 87 0.48 29.45 -22.63
C ARG A 87 -0.97 29.45 -23.09
N GLY A 88 -1.64 28.30 -23.07
CA GLY A 88 -3.06 28.19 -23.43
C GLY A 88 -3.98 28.98 -22.49
N LEU A 89 -3.77 28.88 -21.17
CA LEU A 89 -4.53 29.63 -20.17
C LEU A 89 -4.27 31.14 -20.27
N ASP A 90 -3.02 31.55 -20.51
CA ASP A 90 -2.65 32.96 -20.67
C ASP A 90 -3.29 33.56 -21.93
N LEU A 91 -3.26 32.84 -23.07
CA LEU A 91 -3.95 33.26 -24.29
C LEU A 91 -5.47 33.37 -24.09
N LYS A 92 -6.08 32.44 -23.36
CA LYS A 92 -7.51 32.46 -23.04
C LYS A 92 -7.89 33.61 -22.10
N ALA A 93 -7.04 33.92 -21.12
CA ALA A 93 -7.25 35.04 -20.19
C ALA A 93 -7.09 36.41 -20.88
N ILE A 94 -6.13 36.52 -21.82
CA ILE A 94 -5.96 37.70 -22.68
C ILE A 94 -7.20 37.89 -23.58
N ALA A 95 -7.67 36.81 -24.22
CA ALA A 95 -8.87 36.86 -25.06
C ALA A 95 -10.15 37.19 -24.27
N GLY A 96 -10.22 36.82 -22.99
CA GLY A 96 -11.38 37.04 -22.12
C GLY A 96 -11.38 38.35 -21.32
N GLY A 97 -10.46 39.29 -21.58
CA GLY A 97 -10.42 40.61 -20.91
C GLY A 97 -10.16 40.57 -19.40
N THR A 98 -9.83 39.40 -18.84
CA THR A 98 -9.66 39.13 -17.39
C THR A 98 -8.21 38.82 -17.03
N GLY A 99 -7.28 39.46 -17.76
CA GLY A 99 -5.84 39.35 -17.54
C GLY A 99 -5.42 39.91 -16.17
N GLY A 100 -5.58 39.13 -15.11
CA GLY A 100 -5.19 39.52 -13.74
C GLY A 100 -5.57 38.55 -12.62
N GLY A 101 -6.61 37.71 -12.78
CA GLY A 101 -7.15 36.90 -11.69
C GLY A 101 -6.30 35.70 -11.22
N SER A 102 -5.33 35.25 -12.02
CA SER A 102 -4.58 34.00 -11.79
C SER A 102 -3.22 34.17 -11.10
N ALA A 103 -2.80 35.39 -10.73
CA ALA A 103 -1.47 35.62 -10.17
C ALA A 103 -1.20 34.82 -8.89
N LYS A 104 -2.23 34.58 -8.06
CA LYS A 104 -2.11 33.80 -6.80
C LYS A 104 -2.03 32.28 -7.01
N THR A 105 -2.44 31.77 -8.16
CA THR A 105 -2.41 30.34 -8.47
C THR A 105 -1.12 29.93 -9.19
N LYS A 106 -0.47 30.89 -9.88
CA LYS A 106 0.78 30.68 -10.60
C LYS A 106 1.95 30.44 -9.65
N ARG A 107 2.90 29.60 -10.06
CA ARG A 107 4.20 29.45 -9.37
C ARG A 107 4.88 30.82 -9.38
N PHE A 108 5.18 31.33 -8.19
CA PHE A 108 5.77 32.66 -7.99
C PHE A 108 7.28 32.61 -7.66
N TRP A 109 7.87 31.41 -7.60
CA TRP A 109 9.30 31.20 -7.32
C TRP A 109 10.01 30.56 -8.51
N ARG A 110 11.27 30.91 -8.71
CA ARG A 110 12.10 30.32 -9.78
C ARG A 110 12.99 29.23 -9.23
N GLU A 111 13.70 29.52 -8.15
CA GLU A 111 14.71 28.65 -7.56
C GLU A 111 14.25 28.11 -6.21
N VAL A 112 14.65 26.88 -5.90
CA VAL A 112 14.47 26.28 -4.59
C VAL A 112 15.84 25.87 -4.07
N SER A 113 16.21 26.34 -2.87
CA SER A 113 17.51 26.06 -2.28
C SER A 113 17.38 25.67 -0.81
N VAL A 114 18.35 24.90 -0.31
CA VAL A 114 18.48 24.59 1.12
C VAL A 114 19.51 25.54 1.72
N ARG A 115 19.15 26.22 2.80
CA ARG A 115 20.03 27.12 3.55
C ARG A 115 20.19 26.64 4.98
N SER A 116 21.44 26.54 5.43
CA SER A 116 21.76 26.32 6.83
C SER A 116 21.66 27.64 7.61
N VAL A 117 20.97 27.60 8.75
CA VAL A 117 20.83 28.68 9.75
C VAL A 117 21.10 28.10 11.14
N ASP A 118 21.24 28.93 12.17
CA ASP A 118 21.61 28.46 13.52
C ASP A 118 20.63 27.42 14.10
N GLU A 119 19.33 27.58 13.79
CA GLU A 119 18.26 26.69 14.27
C GLU A 119 18.10 25.39 13.44
N GLY A 120 18.79 25.26 12.30
CA GLY A 120 18.64 24.11 11.41
C GLY A 120 18.74 24.43 9.92
N LEU A 121 18.08 23.61 9.10
CA LEU A 121 18.01 23.70 7.66
C LEU A 121 16.66 24.26 7.25
N GLN A 122 16.67 25.30 6.42
CA GLN A 122 15.47 25.92 5.86
C GLN A 122 15.45 25.77 4.35
N ILE A 123 14.26 25.53 3.79
CA ILE A 123 14.07 25.53 2.34
C ILE A 123 13.59 26.91 1.92
N LEU A 124 14.31 27.54 1.01
CA LEU A 124 14.00 28.85 0.46
C LEU A 124 13.39 28.72 -0.94
N LEU A 125 12.30 29.43 -1.16
CA LEU A 125 11.72 29.74 -2.47
C LEU A 125 12.27 31.10 -2.90
N ASP A 126 13.20 31.10 -3.84
CA ASP A 126 14.12 32.21 -4.14
C ASP A 126 14.83 32.70 -2.86
N THR A 127 14.26 33.68 -2.17
CA THR A 127 14.81 34.25 -0.92
C THR A 127 13.94 34.02 0.31
N ARG A 128 12.74 33.45 0.14
CA ARG A 128 11.72 33.36 1.20
C ARG A 128 11.62 31.93 1.75
N PRO A 129 11.67 31.73 3.06
CA PRO A 129 11.55 30.39 3.63
C PRO A 129 10.12 29.85 3.50
N ILE A 130 10.02 28.53 3.31
CA ILE A 130 8.75 27.80 3.39
C ILE A 130 8.20 27.90 4.81
N ARG A 131 6.89 28.09 4.91
CA ARG A 131 6.18 28.19 6.18
C ARG A 131 5.13 27.10 6.29
N ARG A 132 4.96 26.60 7.51
CA ARG A 132 3.85 25.71 7.89
C ARG A 132 2.51 26.46 7.85
N PRO A 133 1.37 25.73 7.83
CA PRO A 133 0.05 26.35 7.98
C PRO A 133 -0.08 27.24 9.24
N SER A 134 0.64 26.90 10.31
CA SER A 134 0.77 27.70 11.54
C SER A 134 1.52 29.04 11.36
N LYS A 135 2.02 29.34 10.15
CA LYS A 135 2.87 30.48 9.77
C LYS A 135 4.29 30.44 10.32
N ALA A 136 4.62 29.47 11.18
CA ALA A 136 5.99 29.19 11.60
C ALA A 136 6.85 28.76 10.39
N ILE A 137 8.14 29.07 10.44
CA ILE A 137 9.07 28.61 9.40
C ILE A 137 9.25 27.10 9.55
N LEU A 138 9.28 26.39 8.41
CA LEU A 138 9.59 24.97 8.39
C LEU A 138 11.12 24.82 8.48
N THR A 139 11.61 24.53 9.69
CA THR A 139 13.02 24.31 9.98
C THR A 139 13.24 22.82 10.27
N ILE A 140 14.22 22.23 9.59
CA ILE A 140 14.58 20.81 9.70
C ILE A 140 15.89 20.71 10.50
N PRO A 141 16.10 19.71 11.36
CA PRO A 141 17.36 19.54 12.09
C PRO A 141 18.57 19.42 11.15
N HIS A 142 19.74 19.94 11.56
CA HIS A 142 20.99 19.80 10.82
C HIS A 142 21.37 18.35 10.52
N SER A 143 20.97 17.43 11.38
CA SER A 143 21.20 16.00 11.19
C SER A 143 20.44 15.42 9.98
N LYS A 144 19.49 16.13 9.37
CA LYS A 144 18.63 15.59 8.29
C LYS A 144 18.80 16.31 6.93
N PRO A 145 20.03 16.40 6.38
CA PRO A 145 20.26 17.09 5.10
C PRO A 145 19.57 16.41 3.91
N ALA A 146 19.47 15.08 3.93
CA ALA A 146 18.77 14.32 2.89
C ALA A 146 17.27 14.68 2.83
N LEU A 147 16.62 14.82 3.99
CA LEU A 147 15.21 15.22 4.08
C LEU A 147 15.00 16.65 3.57
N ALA A 148 15.86 17.59 3.96
CA ALA A 148 15.79 18.98 3.50
C ALA A 148 15.95 19.07 1.97
N THR A 149 16.89 18.30 1.41
CA THR A 149 17.12 18.22 -0.04
C THR A 149 15.92 17.61 -0.76
N ALA A 150 15.33 16.55 -0.21
CA ALA A 150 14.14 15.92 -0.79
C ALA A 150 12.93 16.87 -0.79
N ILE A 151 12.75 17.69 0.25
CA ILE A 151 11.73 18.74 0.27
C ILE A 151 12.03 19.86 -0.73
N ALA A 152 13.29 20.24 -0.91
CA ALA A 152 13.65 21.20 -1.95
C ALA A 152 13.28 20.69 -3.36
N LEU A 153 13.54 19.41 -3.64
CA LEU A 153 13.12 18.76 -4.89
C LEU A 153 11.59 18.70 -5.03
N GLU A 154 10.88 18.36 -3.95
CA GLU A 154 9.42 18.35 -3.90
C GLU A 154 8.82 19.69 -4.38
N TRP A 155 9.37 20.81 -3.88
CA TRP A 155 8.93 22.16 -4.25
C TRP A 155 9.43 22.62 -5.63
N ASP A 156 10.59 22.16 -6.09
CA ASP A 156 11.07 22.47 -7.43
C ASP A 156 10.26 21.77 -8.54
N LEU A 157 9.60 20.65 -8.21
CA LEU A 157 8.74 19.93 -9.14
C LEU A 157 7.33 20.53 -9.28
N LEU A 158 6.93 21.42 -8.37
CA LEU A 158 5.63 22.07 -8.45
C LEU A 158 5.55 23.01 -9.65
N THR A 159 4.46 22.95 -10.38
CA THR A 159 4.19 23.79 -11.56
C THR A 159 3.34 25.01 -11.23
N SER A 160 2.70 25.03 -10.06
CA SER A 160 1.82 26.10 -9.60
C SER A 160 1.83 26.22 -8.07
N ALA A 161 1.48 27.39 -7.54
CA ALA A 161 1.36 27.59 -6.09
C ALA A 161 0.18 26.79 -5.51
N GLN A 162 -0.88 26.55 -6.30
CA GLN A 162 -2.03 25.74 -5.90
C GLN A 162 -1.64 24.29 -5.58
N GLN A 163 -0.65 23.74 -6.28
CA GLN A 163 -0.18 22.38 -6.04
C GLN A 163 0.47 22.22 -4.66
N ALA A 164 0.99 23.30 -4.06
CA ALA A 164 1.48 23.28 -2.69
C ALA A 164 0.36 23.11 -1.64
N LEU A 165 -0.92 23.17 -2.04
CA LEU A 165 -2.05 22.86 -1.18
C LEU A 165 -2.47 21.37 -1.27
N GLN A 166 -1.86 20.61 -2.19
CA GLN A 166 -2.21 19.22 -2.45
C GLN A 166 -1.22 18.29 -1.76
N HIS A 167 -1.64 17.63 -0.68
CA HIS A 167 -0.77 16.78 0.15
C HIS A 167 -0.05 15.66 -0.64
N HIS A 168 -0.67 15.14 -1.70
CA HIS A 168 -0.07 14.10 -2.55
C HIS A 168 1.07 14.63 -3.45
N LEU A 169 1.17 15.95 -3.64
CA LEU A 169 2.27 16.61 -4.35
C LEU A 169 3.34 17.16 -3.42
N ILE A 170 3.01 17.35 -2.13
CA ILE A 170 3.97 17.79 -1.10
C ILE A 170 4.06 16.85 0.13
N PRO A 171 4.22 15.52 -0.07
CA PRO A 171 4.07 14.54 1.00
C PRO A 171 5.10 14.68 2.13
N LEU A 172 6.35 15.06 1.84
CA LEU A 172 7.40 15.26 2.84
C LEU A 172 7.19 16.56 3.60
N THR A 173 6.82 17.64 2.92
CA THR A 173 6.48 18.93 3.57
C THR A 173 5.34 18.76 4.56
N SER A 174 4.26 18.05 4.16
CA SER A 174 3.14 17.76 5.05
C SER A 174 3.55 16.89 6.24
N LEU A 175 4.42 15.89 6.02
CA LEU A 175 4.90 14.99 7.06
C LEU A 175 5.80 15.70 8.08
N VAL A 176 6.73 16.54 7.62
CA VAL A 176 7.57 17.38 8.50
C VAL A 176 6.75 18.40 9.26
N SER A 177 5.76 19.03 8.60
CA SER A 177 4.85 19.94 9.29
C SER A 177 4.14 19.23 10.44
N ARG A 178 3.68 17.99 10.22
CA ARG A 178 3.05 17.17 11.26
C ARG A 178 4.01 16.82 12.41
N ALA A 179 5.25 16.46 12.13
CA ALA A 179 6.26 16.21 13.17
C ALA A 179 6.53 17.46 14.03
N LEU A 180 6.63 18.62 13.39
CA LEU A 180 6.85 19.90 14.09
C LEU A 180 5.60 20.33 14.89
N ASP A 181 4.39 20.09 14.37
CA ASP A 181 3.15 20.40 15.08
C ASP A 181 3.02 19.55 16.36
N ILE A 182 3.42 18.27 16.33
CA ILE A 182 3.52 17.42 17.54
C ILE A 182 4.53 18.03 18.53
N ALA A 183 5.73 18.39 18.06
CA ALA A 183 6.78 18.94 18.91
C ALA A 183 6.38 20.26 19.57
N ASP A 184 5.73 21.17 18.83
CA ASP A 184 5.25 22.44 19.35
C ASP A 184 4.18 22.25 20.43
N GLU A 185 3.25 21.32 20.22
CA GLU A 185 2.17 21.05 21.17
C GLU A 185 2.69 20.37 22.44
N ASP A 186 3.61 19.41 22.31
CA ASP A 186 4.28 18.77 23.44
C ASP A 186 5.04 19.81 24.28
N ALA A 187 5.74 20.74 23.65
CA ALA A 187 6.46 21.82 24.33
C ALA A 187 5.54 22.83 25.04
N GLN A 188 4.34 23.05 24.52
CA GLN A 188 3.33 23.94 25.13
C GLN A 188 2.55 23.27 26.27
N THR A 189 2.55 21.94 26.31
CA THR A 189 1.77 21.17 27.29
C THR A 189 2.58 20.93 28.56
N LYS A 190 2.03 21.32 29.73
CA LYS A 190 2.74 21.21 31.02
C LYS A 190 3.16 19.78 31.39
N SER A 191 2.42 18.76 30.93
CA SER A 191 2.76 17.34 31.16
C SER A 191 3.79 16.79 30.16
N GLY A 192 4.17 17.57 29.13
CA GLY A 192 5.06 17.13 28.05
C GLY A 192 4.40 16.24 26.99
N THR A 193 3.10 15.98 27.08
CA THR A 193 2.36 15.12 26.14
C THR A 193 1.06 15.78 25.68
N GLY A 194 1.03 16.27 24.44
CA GLY A 194 -0.10 16.99 23.88
C GLY A 194 -1.29 16.11 23.43
N PRO A 195 -2.47 16.72 23.18
CA PRO A 195 -3.63 16.06 22.57
C PRO A 195 -3.35 15.34 21.24
N ILE A 196 -2.52 15.89 20.35
CA ILE A 196 -2.13 15.27 19.07
C ILE A 196 -1.45 13.94 19.34
N ARG A 197 -0.43 13.92 20.21
CA ARG A 197 0.29 12.70 20.60
C ARG A 197 -0.66 11.65 21.17
N SER A 198 -1.54 12.07 22.07
CA SER A 198 -2.54 11.18 22.70
C SER A 198 -3.52 10.60 21.68
N GLY A 199 -3.96 11.41 20.71
CA GLY A 199 -4.84 10.99 19.61
C GLY A 199 -4.16 10.03 18.64
N ILE A 200 -2.88 10.26 18.32
CA ILE A 200 -2.06 9.35 17.52
C ILE A 200 -1.96 8.02 18.27
N ALA A 201 -1.49 8.02 19.52
CA ALA A 201 -1.30 6.81 20.31
C ALA A 201 -2.58 5.98 20.42
N THR A 202 -3.72 6.63 20.70
CA THR A 202 -5.04 5.98 20.72
C THR A 202 -5.37 5.30 19.38
N THR A 203 -5.05 5.95 18.26
CA THR A 203 -5.26 5.36 16.93
C THR A 203 -4.33 4.19 16.67
N LEU A 204 -3.04 4.30 17.02
CA LEU A 204 -2.05 3.25 16.82
C LEU A 204 -2.34 1.99 17.65
N MET A 205 -2.87 2.15 18.88
CA MET A 205 -3.27 1.01 19.70
C MET A 205 -4.44 0.22 19.11
N ARG A 206 -5.31 0.85 18.30
CA ARG A 206 -6.34 0.11 17.56
C ARG A 206 -5.73 -0.76 16.46
N TYR A 207 -4.66 -0.29 15.81
CA TYR A 207 -3.92 -1.08 14.83
C TYR A 207 -3.14 -2.24 15.46
N LEU A 208 -2.71 -2.12 16.72
CA LEU A 208 -2.11 -3.26 17.44
C LEU A 208 -3.10 -4.43 17.58
N ASP A 209 -4.36 -4.13 17.90
CA ASP A 209 -5.40 -5.14 18.05
C ASP A 209 -5.90 -5.70 16.71
N THR A 210 -5.50 -5.10 15.59
CA THR A 210 -5.87 -5.54 14.23
C THR A 210 -4.65 -5.62 13.32
N ASP A 211 -3.48 -5.92 13.87
CA ASP A 211 -2.23 -5.89 13.11
C ASP A 211 -2.22 -7.01 12.07
N SER A 212 -1.95 -6.66 10.81
CA SER A 212 -1.91 -7.63 9.71
C SER A 212 -0.87 -8.73 9.91
N LEU A 213 0.22 -8.47 10.64
CA LEU A 213 1.24 -9.47 10.96
C LEU A 213 0.79 -10.48 12.03
N LEU A 214 -0.32 -10.21 12.71
CA LEU A 214 -0.91 -11.08 13.75
C LEU A 214 -2.20 -11.77 13.27
N CYS A 215 -2.57 -11.55 12.02
CA CYS A 215 -3.76 -12.10 11.38
C CYS A 215 -3.34 -13.21 10.40
N TRP A 216 -3.29 -14.45 10.87
CA TRP A 216 -2.85 -15.57 10.05
C TRP A 216 -4.01 -16.38 9.48
N ALA A 217 -3.84 -16.85 8.25
CA ALA A 217 -4.78 -17.76 7.61
C ALA A 217 -4.91 -19.06 8.42
N PRO A 218 -6.09 -19.71 8.41
CA PRO A 218 -6.24 -21.02 9.01
C PRO A 218 -5.30 -22.04 8.34
N PRO A 219 -5.04 -23.19 8.99
CA PRO A 219 -4.28 -24.27 8.35
C PRO A 219 -4.94 -24.66 7.01
N ALA A 220 -4.12 -24.93 6.00
CA ALA A 220 -4.63 -25.31 4.68
C ALA A 220 -5.50 -26.57 4.79
N SER A 221 -6.75 -26.48 4.34
CA SER A 221 -7.63 -27.63 4.16
C SER A 221 -7.44 -28.23 2.76
N PRO A 222 -7.70 -29.53 2.58
CA PRO A 222 -7.70 -30.13 1.25
C PRO A 222 -8.69 -29.41 0.33
N ASP A 223 -8.24 -29.04 -0.86
CA ASP A 223 -9.11 -28.41 -1.85
C ASP A 223 -10.29 -29.34 -2.21
N PRO A 224 -11.49 -28.78 -2.47
CA PRO A 224 -12.62 -29.57 -2.93
C PRO A 224 -12.27 -30.31 -4.24
N PRO A 225 -12.83 -31.52 -4.47
CA PRO A 225 -12.59 -32.26 -5.70
C PRO A 225 -12.92 -31.42 -6.95
N GLY A 226 -11.95 -31.27 -7.86
CA GLY A 226 -12.11 -30.51 -9.11
C GLY A 226 -11.76 -29.03 -9.04
N TYR A 227 -11.27 -28.53 -7.90
CA TYR A 227 -10.72 -27.19 -7.80
C TYR A 227 -9.38 -27.10 -8.56
N GLU A 228 -9.10 -25.97 -9.21
CA GLU A 228 -7.86 -25.82 -9.98
C GLU A 228 -6.62 -25.84 -9.07
N ASP A 229 -5.74 -26.81 -9.29
CA ASP A 229 -4.44 -26.90 -8.61
C ASP A 229 -3.47 -25.84 -9.18
N HIS A 230 -3.45 -24.62 -8.63
CA HIS A 230 -2.43 -23.64 -9.01
C HIS A 230 -1.06 -24.05 -8.44
N ALA A 231 -0.04 -24.13 -9.30
CA ALA A 231 1.31 -24.60 -8.94
C ALA A 231 1.94 -23.84 -7.76
N SER A 232 1.64 -22.54 -7.60
CA SER A 232 2.11 -21.72 -6.49
C SER A 232 1.50 -22.08 -5.13
N ARG A 233 0.32 -22.74 -5.08
CA ARG A 233 -0.29 -23.25 -3.83
C ARG A 233 0.40 -24.52 -3.34
N LYS A 234 1.02 -25.28 -4.25
CA LYS A 234 1.80 -26.49 -3.91
C LYS A 234 3.18 -26.16 -3.33
N ALA A 235 3.69 -24.95 -3.55
CA ALA A 235 5.02 -24.56 -3.10
C ALA A 235 5.06 -24.22 -1.61
N GLU A 236 4.17 -23.35 -1.14
CA GLU A 236 4.08 -22.94 0.27
C GLU A 236 2.67 -22.37 0.52
N ASP A 237 2.03 -22.76 1.63
CA ASP A 237 0.72 -22.21 2.01
C ASP A 237 0.83 -20.77 2.57
N LEU A 238 -0.28 -20.02 2.51
CA LEU A 238 -0.32 -18.61 2.94
C LEU A 238 0.06 -18.45 4.42
N ARG A 239 -0.40 -19.35 5.29
CA ARG A 239 -0.12 -19.30 6.74
C ARG A 239 1.38 -19.40 7.01
N SER A 240 2.08 -20.27 6.29
CA SER A 240 3.52 -20.48 6.40
C SER A 240 4.29 -19.25 5.95
N ILE A 241 3.89 -18.62 4.83
CA ILE A 241 4.49 -17.37 4.34
C ILE A 241 4.27 -16.23 5.33
N GLN A 242 3.06 -16.10 5.89
CA GLN A 242 2.71 -15.12 6.91
C GLN A 242 3.59 -15.30 8.16
N LYS A 243 3.68 -16.51 8.71
CA LYS A 243 4.53 -16.83 9.87
C LYS A 243 6.01 -16.54 9.60
N ARG A 244 6.54 -16.98 8.45
CA ARG A 244 7.93 -16.75 8.05
C ARG A 244 8.27 -15.26 7.95
N THR A 245 7.31 -14.42 7.59
CA THR A 245 7.50 -12.97 7.50
C THR A 245 7.30 -12.26 8.85
N ALA A 246 6.25 -12.62 9.59
CA ALA A 246 5.87 -11.96 10.83
C ALA A 246 6.77 -12.33 12.02
N VAL A 247 7.15 -13.61 12.16
CA VAL A 247 7.89 -14.09 13.33
C VAL A 247 9.22 -13.36 13.53
N PRO A 248 10.09 -13.16 12.52
CA PRO A 248 11.33 -12.40 12.70
C PRO A 248 11.11 -10.94 13.12
N ILE A 249 10.03 -10.32 12.64
CA ILE A 249 9.65 -8.95 13.01
C ILE A 249 9.22 -8.93 14.48
N ILE A 250 8.34 -9.85 14.88
CA ILE A 250 7.85 -9.96 16.26
C ILE A 250 9.00 -10.24 17.21
N SER A 251 9.86 -11.23 16.91
CA SER A 251 11.03 -11.57 17.73
C SER A 251 11.96 -10.38 17.91
N TYR A 252 12.27 -9.64 16.84
CA TYR A 252 13.09 -8.44 16.96
C TYR A 252 12.45 -7.41 17.92
N LEU A 253 11.14 -7.18 17.79
CA LEU A 253 10.43 -6.22 18.62
C LEU A 253 10.37 -6.66 20.08
N THR A 254 10.05 -7.92 20.36
CA THR A 254 9.97 -8.44 21.74
C THR A 254 11.34 -8.62 22.40
N GLU A 255 12.43 -8.74 21.64
CA GLU A 255 13.79 -8.80 22.18
C GLU A 255 14.41 -7.42 22.40
N ARG A 256 14.20 -6.49 21.45
CA ARG A 256 14.93 -5.21 21.41
C ARG A 256 14.11 -4.01 21.84
N VAL A 257 12.82 -3.98 21.52
CA VAL A 257 11.98 -2.79 21.68
C VAL A 257 11.09 -2.92 22.92
N TRP A 258 10.50 -4.10 23.12
CA TRP A 258 9.58 -4.41 24.21
C TRP A 258 10.01 -5.71 24.92
N PRO A 259 11.17 -5.71 25.59
CA PRO A 259 11.68 -6.90 26.28
C PRO A 259 10.68 -7.45 27.29
N GLY A 260 10.38 -8.75 27.17
CA GLY A 260 9.49 -9.48 28.08
C GLY A 260 8.00 -9.34 27.79
N VAL A 261 7.62 -8.71 26.67
CA VAL A 261 6.23 -8.63 26.24
C VAL A 261 5.82 -9.87 25.44
N GLU A 262 4.63 -10.38 25.73
CA GLU A 262 3.97 -11.42 24.94
C GLU A 262 3.08 -10.77 23.87
N ILE A 263 3.37 -11.06 22.60
CA ILE A 263 2.52 -10.66 21.48
C ILE A 263 1.81 -11.90 20.97
N VAL A 264 0.48 -11.86 20.98
CA VAL A 264 -0.35 -13.01 20.60
C VAL A 264 -1.04 -12.76 19.26
N GLU A 265 -1.40 -13.84 18.56
CA GLU A 265 -2.21 -13.77 17.33
C GLU A 265 -3.51 -13.00 17.59
N VAL A 266 -3.99 -12.21 16.63
CA VAL A 266 -5.20 -11.38 16.77
C VAL A 266 -6.47 -12.17 16.44
N LEU A 267 -6.40 -13.10 15.49
CA LEU A 267 -7.53 -13.94 15.10
C LEU A 267 -7.39 -15.35 15.66
N ASP A 268 -8.53 -15.97 15.95
CA ASP A 268 -8.64 -17.39 16.27
C ASP A 268 -9.16 -18.14 15.02
N GLU A 269 -8.85 -19.43 14.89
CA GLU A 269 -9.09 -20.21 13.65
C GLU A 269 -10.57 -20.26 13.23
N GLY A 270 -11.51 -20.00 14.15
CA GLY A 270 -12.95 -19.96 13.90
C GLY A 270 -13.61 -18.59 14.04
N SER A 271 -12.83 -17.51 14.21
CA SER A 271 -13.37 -16.17 14.50
C SER A 271 -12.80 -15.11 13.56
N ILE A 272 -13.69 -14.32 12.98
CA ILE A 272 -13.33 -13.08 12.27
C ILE A 272 -13.21 -11.88 13.22
N LEU A 273 -13.57 -12.05 14.50
CA LEU A 273 -13.50 -10.98 15.49
C LEU A 273 -12.10 -10.96 16.12
N PRO A 274 -11.40 -9.80 16.09
CA PRO A 274 -10.09 -9.66 16.69
C PRO A 274 -10.16 -9.74 18.22
N ARG A 275 -9.20 -10.44 18.83
CA ARG A 275 -8.97 -10.38 20.28
C ARG A 275 -7.95 -9.29 20.61
N ALA A 276 -8.17 -8.60 21.72
CA ALA A 276 -7.23 -7.61 22.21
C ALA A 276 -5.94 -8.27 22.71
N GLN A 277 -4.82 -7.55 22.59
CA GLN A 277 -3.56 -7.96 23.21
C GLN A 277 -3.67 -7.96 24.75
N PRO A 278 -2.83 -8.74 25.48
CA PRO A 278 -2.77 -8.70 26.93
C PRO A 278 -2.59 -7.27 27.47
N GLY A 279 -3.21 -6.97 28.63
CA GLY A 279 -3.16 -5.62 29.21
C GLY A 279 -1.74 -5.10 29.39
N GLN A 280 -0.84 -5.94 29.91
CA GLN A 280 0.58 -5.61 30.07
C GLN A 280 1.26 -5.26 28.73
N THR A 281 1.00 -6.03 27.68
CA THR A 281 1.50 -5.78 26.32
C THR A 281 1.03 -4.42 25.82
N ARG A 282 -0.27 -4.13 26.00
CA ARG A 282 -0.86 -2.86 25.59
C ARG A 282 -0.24 -1.68 26.34
N ASP A 283 -0.02 -1.82 27.64
CA ASP A 283 0.55 -0.77 28.48
C ASP A 283 2.00 -0.47 28.09
N VAL A 284 2.82 -1.51 27.82
CA VAL A 284 4.21 -1.34 27.38
C VAL A 284 4.27 -0.70 25.99
N VAL A 285 3.49 -1.19 25.04
CA VAL A 285 3.46 -0.62 23.68
C VAL A 285 2.93 0.81 23.69
N MET A 286 1.87 1.09 24.45
CA MET A 286 1.35 2.45 24.64
C MET A 286 2.42 3.37 25.24
N GLY A 287 3.09 2.93 26.30
CA GLY A 287 4.17 3.69 26.94
C GLY A 287 5.30 4.00 25.95
N TRP A 288 5.68 3.03 25.12
CA TRP A 288 6.68 3.22 24.07
C TRP A 288 6.22 4.25 23.02
N VAL A 289 5.00 4.12 22.48
CA VAL A 289 4.44 5.07 21.51
C VAL A 289 4.38 6.48 22.09
N MET A 290 3.89 6.61 23.33
CA MET A 290 3.79 7.89 24.04
C MET A 290 5.17 8.50 24.34
N GLY A 291 6.21 7.69 24.48
CA GLY A 291 7.58 8.12 24.72
C GLY A 291 8.40 8.45 23.47
N LEU A 292 7.88 8.20 22.26
CA LEU A 292 8.62 8.47 21.02
C LEU A 292 8.85 9.98 20.82
N PRO A 293 10.03 10.40 20.33
CA PRO A 293 10.21 11.78 19.91
C PRO A 293 9.24 12.13 18.75
N ALA A 294 8.95 13.42 18.58
CA ALA A 294 7.90 13.87 17.67
C ALA A 294 8.10 13.44 16.21
N TRP A 295 9.36 13.36 15.74
CA TRP A 295 9.71 12.91 14.40
C TRP A 295 9.43 11.43 14.20
N GLU A 296 9.85 10.59 15.14
CA GLU A 296 9.58 9.17 15.16
C GLU A 296 8.09 8.86 15.31
N LEU A 297 7.35 9.63 16.12
CA LEU A 297 5.91 9.45 16.29
C LEU A 297 5.14 9.76 14.99
N ALA A 298 5.48 10.86 14.31
CA ALA A 298 4.90 11.19 13.00
C ALA A 298 5.25 10.13 11.94
N GLY A 299 6.49 9.63 11.97
CA GLY A 299 6.96 8.56 11.09
C GLY A 299 6.21 7.25 11.34
N LEU A 300 6.06 6.86 12.61
CA LEU A 300 5.33 5.67 13.03
C LEU A 300 3.88 5.78 12.58
N GLU A 301 3.21 6.89 12.84
CA GLU A 301 1.83 7.09 12.41
C GLU A 301 1.66 6.92 10.90
N ARG A 302 2.53 7.56 10.10
CA ARG A 302 2.49 7.41 8.64
C ARG A 302 2.72 5.95 8.23
N ALA A 303 3.69 5.26 8.83
CA ALA A 303 4.00 3.88 8.50
C ALA A 303 2.87 2.91 8.89
N VAL A 304 2.20 3.14 10.03
CA VAL A 304 1.05 2.33 10.45
C VAL A 304 -0.12 2.50 9.51
N LEU A 305 -0.44 3.74 9.12
CA LEU A 305 -1.54 3.98 8.18
C LEU A 305 -1.25 3.41 6.79
N ALA A 306 0.00 3.48 6.32
CA ALA A 306 0.41 2.92 5.04
C ALA A 306 0.46 1.39 5.05
N GLY A 307 1.05 0.79 6.09
CA GLY A 307 1.23 -0.65 6.22
C GLY A 307 0.06 -1.40 6.85
N LYS A 308 -0.95 -0.65 7.36
CA LYS A 308 -2.13 -1.17 8.08
C LYS A 308 -1.77 -2.06 9.28
N GLY A 309 -0.66 -1.78 9.95
CA GLY A 309 -0.16 -2.55 11.08
C GLY A 309 0.92 -1.79 11.87
N LEU A 310 0.93 -1.96 13.19
CA LEU A 310 1.87 -1.34 14.13
C LEU A 310 3.25 -2.00 14.12
N LEU A 311 3.32 -3.33 14.06
CA LEU A 311 4.57 -4.08 14.24
C LEU A 311 5.55 -3.83 13.09
N GLY A 312 5.10 -3.96 11.83
CA GLY A 312 5.93 -3.67 10.66
C GLY A 312 6.41 -2.21 10.64
N ALA A 313 5.55 -1.28 11.04
CA ALA A 313 5.87 0.15 11.15
C ALA A 313 6.91 0.42 12.25
N ALA A 314 6.73 -0.16 13.44
CA ALA A 314 7.67 -0.03 14.55
C ALA A 314 9.05 -0.59 14.17
N ARG A 315 9.08 -1.75 13.51
CA ARG A 315 10.31 -2.37 13.01
C ARG A 315 11.05 -1.47 12.02
N LEU A 316 10.33 -0.83 11.10
CA LEU A 316 10.90 0.12 10.13
C LEU A 316 11.44 1.39 10.82
N VAL A 317 10.64 2.00 11.71
CA VAL A 317 11.06 3.22 12.42
C VAL A 317 12.29 2.97 13.28
N VAL A 318 12.35 1.86 14.01
CA VAL A 318 13.51 1.49 14.84
C VAL A 318 14.76 1.24 13.99
N GLU A 319 14.62 0.68 12.78
CA GLU A 319 15.77 0.44 11.90
C GLU A 319 16.44 1.74 11.43
N TRP A 320 15.63 2.75 11.09
CA TRP A 320 16.10 3.95 10.39
C TRP A 320 16.21 5.19 11.28
N SER A 321 15.54 5.23 12.42
CA SER A 321 15.57 6.39 13.32
C SER A 321 16.98 6.63 13.88
N GLU A 322 17.44 7.88 13.80
CA GLU A 322 18.67 8.29 14.48
C GLU A 322 18.49 8.38 16.00
N GLY A 323 17.29 8.71 16.48
CA GLY A 323 16.97 8.78 17.92
C GLY A 323 16.88 7.42 18.61
N LEU A 324 16.55 6.37 17.85
CA LEU A 324 16.45 5.00 18.34
C LEU A 324 17.67 4.14 17.98
N ALA A 325 18.78 4.78 17.59
CA ALA A 325 19.98 4.09 17.15
C ALA A 325 20.51 3.05 18.15
N HIS A 326 20.38 3.35 19.45
CA HIS A 326 20.78 2.49 20.57
C HIS A 326 20.05 1.13 20.60
N LEU A 327 18.83 1.04 20.05
CA LEU A 327 18.09 -0.22 19.96
C LEU A 327 18.62 -1.16 18.88
N ARG A 328 19.48 -0.66 17.99
CA ARG A 328 20.14 -1.43 16.92
C ARG A 328 21.48 -2.01 17.37
N GLU A 329 22.13 -1.36 18.34
CA GLU A 329 23.48 -1.70 18.81
C GLU A 329 23.45 -3.00 19.61
N GLY A 330 23.82 -4.11 18.95
CA GLY A 330 23.89 -5.41 19.62
C GLY A 330 24.19 -6.62 18.74
N GLY A 331 24.50 -6.42 17.45
CA GLY A 331 24.96 -7.47 16.55
C GLY A 331 26.34 -7.13 16.00
N LYS A 332 27.41 -7.34 16.79
CA LYS A 332 28.77 -7.32 16.26
C LYS A 332 29.03 -8.66 15.59
N GLY A 333 29.08 -8.71 14.25
CA GLY A 333 29.77 -9.80 13.55
C GLY A 333 29.05 -10.47 12.37
N GLU A 334 27.78 -10.18 12.08
CA GLU A 334 27.08 -10.76 10.94
C GLU A 334 26.51 -9.66 10.03
N GLU A 335 26.49 -9.93 8.71
CA GLU A 335 25.75 -9.13 7.73
C GLU A 335 24.26 -9.15 8.12
N ARG A 336 23.86 -8.18 8.95
CA ARG A 336 22.46 -8.04 9.36
C ARG A 336 21.66 -7.56 8.15
N GLU A 337 20.75 -8.38 7.66
CA GLU A 337 19.77 -7.95 6.68
C GLU A 337 18.99 -6.75 7.21
N MET A 338 19.11 -5.61 6.51
CA MET A 338 18.47 -4.37 6.88
C MET A 338 16.97 -4.45 6.57
N PHE A 339 16.13 -4.10 7.54
CA PHE A 339 14.68 -4.02 7.32
C PHE A 339 14.33 -2.66 6.70
N GLY A 340 14.36 -2.60 5.37
CA GLY A 340 14.11 -1.42 4.58
C GLY A 340 12.66 -1.24 4.16
N VAL A 341 12.47 -0.28 3.26
CA VAL A 341 11.17 0.05 2.66
C VAL A 341 10.57 -1.16 1.94
N GLU A 342 11.40 -1.93 1.25
CA GLU A 342 10.95 -3.08 0.47
C GLU A 342 10.51 -4.24 1.35
N GLU A 343 11.23 -4.51 2.44
CA GLU A 343 10.87 -5.52 3.43
C GLU A 343 9.55 -5.16 4.12
N ALA A 344 9.41 -3.90 4.53
CA ALA A 344 8.18 -3.39 5.15
C ALA A 344 6.99 -3.40 4.18
N ALA A 345 7.18 -3.01 2.91
CA ALA A 345 6.13 -3.03 1.90
C ALA A 345 5.69 -4.46 1.56
N ARG A 346 6.63 -5.40 1.40
CA ARG A 346 6.31 -6.83 1.21
C ARG A 346 5.56 -7.40 2.40
N ALA A 347 5.93 -7.05 3.62
CA ALA A 347 5.23 -7.49 4.82
C ALA A 347 3.77 -6.97 4.86
N ALA A 348 3.56 -5.70 4.49
CA ALA A 348 2.23 -5.09 4.45
C ALA A 348 1.33 -5.62 3.32
N SER A 349 1.91 -5.98 2.18
CA SER A 349 1.19 -6.45 0.99
C SER A 349 1.25 -7.97 0.78
N LEU A 350 1.71 -8.73 1.78
CA LEU A 350 2.04 -10.15 1.66
C LEU A 350 0.91 -10.99 1.06
N GLU A 351 -0.31 -10.83 1.60
CA GLU A 351 -1.46 -11.59 1.12
C GLU A 351 -1.85 -11.16 -0.29
N VAL A 352 -1.87 -9.86 -0.60
CA VAL A 352 -2.15 -9.35 -1.95
C VAL A 352 -1.12 -9.90 -2.96
N ASP A 353 0.16 -9.91 -2.61
CA ASP A 353 1.22 -10.48 -3.44
C ASP A 353 1.02 -11.99 -3.66
N TRP A 354 0.58 -12.71 -2.63
CA TRP A 354 0.27 -14.14 -2.74
C TRP A 354 -0.94 -14.38 -3.67
N GLN A 355 -2.03 -13.64 -3.49
CA GLN A 355 -3.25 -13.75 -4.28
C GLN A 355 -3.02 -13.38 -5.75
N THR A 356 -2.28 -12.29 -6.02
CA THR A 356 -2.01 -11.82 -7.38
C THR A 356 -1.08 -12.75 -8.16
N ARG A 357 -0.20 -13.51 -7.49
CA ARG A 357 0.57 -14.59 -8.14
C ARG A 357 -0.30 -15.76 -8.59
N MET A 358 -1.48 -15.92 -8.00
CA MET A 358 -2.41 -16.99 -8.35
C MET A 358 -3.39 -16.54 -9.43
N TRP A 359 -3.98 -15.37 -9.24
CA TRP A 359 -5.14 -14.92 -10.04
C TRP A 359 -4.83 -13.73 -10.95
N GLY A 360 -3.57 -13.32 -11.00
CA GLY A 360 -3.13 -12.15 -11.76
C GLY A 360 -3.30 -10.85 -10.98
N GLN A 361 -2.62 -9.83 -11.47
CA GLN A 361 -2.69 -8.47 -10.93
C GLN A 361 -3.86 -7.71 -11.58
N VAL A 362 -4.59 -6.93 -10.79
CA VAL A 362 -5.59 -5.97 -11.30
C VAL A 362 -4.89 -4.64 -11.50
N GLU A 363 -4.80 -4.21 -12.77
CA GLU A 363 -4.24 -2.91 -13.17
C GLU A 363 -5.04 -1.75 -12.54
N ASP A 364 -4.37 -0.62 -12.30
CA ASP A 364 -4.89 0.59 -11.63
C ASP A 364 -5.34 0.41 -10.17
N THR A 365 -5.18 -0.78 -9.59
CA THR A 365 -5.49 -1.06 -8.18
C THR A 365 -4.25 -1.57 -7.44
N HIS A 366 -3.82 -2.80 -7.75
CA HIS A 366 -2.73 -3.46 -7.00
C HIS A 366 -1.37 -2.84 -7.30
N ASP A 367 -1.14 -2.40 -8.54
CA ASP A 367 0.10 -1.73 -8.94
C ASP A 367 0.23 -0.35 -8.28
N VAL A 368 -0.85 0.44 -8.27
CA VAL A 368 -0.88 1.76 -7.63
C VAL A 368 -0.66 1.63 -6.13
N GLU A 369 -1.38 0.74 -5.44
CA GLU A 369 -1.20 0.52 -3.99
C GLU A 369 0.23 0.05 -3.67
N ARG A 370 0.78 -0.85 -4.49
CA ARG A 370 2.15 -1.37 -4.31
C ARG A 370 3.21 -0.27 -4.35
N GLU A 371 3.10 0.66 -5.30
CA GLU A 371 4.02 1.79 -5.39
C GLU A 371 3.73 2.86 -4.33
N ASP A 372 2.45 3.06 -3.98
CA ASP A 372 2.06 4.06 -2.98
C ASP A 372 2.53 3.70 -1.56
N VAL A 373 2.42 2.42 -1.16
CA VAL A 373 2.94 1.94 0.13
C VAL A 373 4.45 2.18 0.22
N ARG A 374 5.22 1.86 -0.83
CA ARG A 374 6.67 2.14 -0.89
C ARG A 374 6.97 3.62 -0.77
N ARG A 375 6.23 4.45 -1.52
CA ARG A 375 6.37 5.92 -1.46
C ARG A 375 6.12 6.44 -0.05
N GLN A 376 5.09 5.96 0.63
CA GLN A 376 4.76 6.36 2.00
C GLN A 376 5.81 5.87 3.01
N LEU A 377 6.23 4.61 2.96
CA LEU A 377 7.25 4.07 3.86
C LEU A 377 8.64 4.68 3.60
N GLY A 378 8.99 4.96 2.35
CA GLY A 378 10.21 5.70 2.00
C GLY A 378 10.21 7.13 2.56
N SER A 379 9.04 7.79 2.60
CA SER A 379 8.93 9.10 3.25
C SER A 379 9.18 9.03 4.76
N VAL A 380 8.82 7.92 5.41
CA VAL A 380 9.11 7.68 6.83
C VAL A 380 10.60 7.50 7.05
N VAL A 381 11.27 6.70 6.21
CA VAL A 381 12.72 6.51 6.29
C VAL A 381 13.45 7.86 6.19
N LEU A 382 13.10 8.71 5.21
CA LEU A 382 13.68 10.05 5.08
C LEU A 382 13.41 10.94 6.31
N LEU A 383 12.22 10.82 6.91
CA LEU A 383 11.84 11.62 8.08
C LEU A 383 12.68 11.29 9.32
N VAL A 384 12.85 9.99 9.62
CA VAL A 384 13.47 9.55 10.88
C VAL A 384 14.99 9.37 10.76
N SER A 385 15.52 9.17 9.55
CA SER A 385 16.96 9.07 9.31
C SER A 385 17.68 10.38 9.56
N GLY A 386 18.95 10.30 9.94
CA GLY A 386 19.83 11.45 10.05
C GLY A 386 21.29 11.06 10.28
N GLU A 387 22.17 12.04 10.18
CA GLU A 387 23.61 11.91 10.31
C GLU A 387 24.08 12.00 11.78
N GLY A 388 23.17 12.22 12.74
CA GLY A 388 23.51 12.32 14.17
C GLY A 388 24.21 11.08 14.73
N SER A 389 23.96 9.91 14.13
CA SER A 389 24.62 8.64 14.48
C SER A 389 26.07 8.52 13.98
N LYS A 390 26.52 9.35 13.03
CA LYS A 390 27.89 9.29 12.46
C LYS A 390 28.92 10.08 13.28
N GLY A 391 28.49 10.79 14.32
CA GLY A 391 29.32 11.73 15.09
C GLY A 391 29.98 11.18 16.35
N LYS A 392 30.77 10.10 16.26
CA LYS A 392 31.86 9.76 17.23
C LYS A 392 33.01 8.97 16.59
N ALA A 393 33.34 9.24 15.32
CA ALA A 393 34.67 8.91 14.80
C ALA A 393 35.48 10.21 14.82
N LYS A 394 36.34 10.32 15.82
CA LYS A 394 37.26 11.45 16.02
C LYS A 394 38.52 11.24 15.20
#